data_AF-A0A549ST37-F1
#
_entry.id   AF-A0A549ST37-F1
#
_cell.length_a   1.000
_cell.length_b   1.000
_cell.length_c   1.000
_cell.angle_alpha   90.00
_cell.angle_beta   90.00
_cell.angle_gamma   90.00
#
_symmetry.space_group_name_H-M   'P 1'
#
loop_
_entity.id
_entity.type
_entity.pdbx_description
1 polymer ?
#
loop_
_entity_poly.entity_id
_entity_poly.type
_entity_poly.pdbx_seq_one_letter_code
_entity_poly.pdbx_strand_id
1 'polypeptide(L)'
;MKLKKVLCCSFCGKSERQVAKLAAGPGGIYICDECVEACRLFMSGEAALPRDFEPMNWPTERLLEVLAPLNATAEAHRRHLGEVVDALRARDISWAAIGEKLGVSRQTAWERFG
;
A
#
# COMPACT_ATOMS: atom_id res chain seq x y z
N MET A 1 22.67 16.72 4.51
CA MET A 1 21.28 17.11 4.85
C MET A 1 20.40 15.89 4.77
N LYS A 2 19.60 15.58 5.81
CA LYS A 2 18.56 14.55 5.71
C LYS A 2 17.38 15.17 4.96
N LEU A 3 17.04 14.63 3.79
CA LEU A 3 15.83 15.00 3.06
C LEU A 3 14.62 14.73 3.97
N LYS A 4 13.83 15.78 4.24
CA LYS A 4 12.60 15.66 5.03
C LYS A 4 11.59 14.89 4.18
N LYS A 5 11.27 13.66 4.59
CA LYS A 5 10.37 12.76 3.84
C LYS A 5 8.98 13.41 3.79
N VAL A 6 8.51 13.75 2.59
CA VAL A 6 7.15 14.24 2.38
C VAL A 6 6.21 13.03 2.44
N LEU A 7 5.20 13.10 3.30
CA LEU A 7 4.16 12.09 3.40
C LEU A 7 3.09 12.35 2.33
N CYS A 8 2.60 11.29 1.70
CA CYS A 8 1.57 11.38 0.67
C CYS A 8 0.43 10.42 0.99
N CYS A 9 -0.81 10.84 0.72
CA CYS A 9 -1.98 9.98 0.75
C CYS A 9 -1.79 8.81 -0.20
N SER A 10 -1.96 7.58 0.28
CA SER A 10 -1.79 6.35 -0.52
C SER A 10 -2.90 6.13 -1.53
N PHE A 11 -4.00 6.89 -1.44
CA PHE A 11 -5.16 6.79 -2.34
C PHE A 11 -5.06 7.76 -3.53
N CYS A 12 -4.79 9.04 -3.26
CA CYS A 12 -4.74 10.08 -4.31
C CYS A 12 -3.33 10.62 -4.59
N GLY A 13 -2.33 10.24 -3.79
CA GLY A 13 -0.94 10.69 -3.91
C GLY A 13 -0.73 12.20 -3.71
N LYS A 14 -1.69 12.92 -3.13
CA LYS A 14 -1.48 14.28 -2.63
C LYS A 14 -0.56 14.24 -1.40
N SER A 15 0.36 15.18 -1.32
CA SER A 15 1.23 15.34 -0.14
C SER A 15 0.47 15.89 1.07
N GLU A 16 1.03 15.73 2.26
CA GLU A 16 0.53 16.33 3.52
C GLU A 16 0.35 17.86 3.46
N ARG A 17 1.00 18.53 2.49
CA ARG A 17 0.86 19.98 2.26
C ARG A 17 -0.31 20.35 1.34
N GLN A 18 -0.84 19.39 0.60
CA GLN A 18 -1.91 19.57 -0.39
C GLN A 18 -3.29 19.20 0.16
N VAL A 19 -3.38 18.73 1.41
CA VAL A 19 -4.61 18.27 2.06
C VAL A 19 -4.71 18.87 3.46
N ALA A 20 -5.93 18.97 4.01
CA ALA A 20 -6.11 19.57 5.33
C ALA A 20 -5.71 18.61 6.46
N LYS A 21 -5.94 17.30 6.29
CA LYS A 21 -5.58 16.27 7.25
C LYS A 21 -5.02 15.04 6.54
N LEU A 22 -4.04 14.40 7.17
CA LEU A 22 -3.48 13.14 6.71
C LEU A 22 -3.40 12.17 7.91
N ALA A 23 -4.17 11.09 7.84
CA ALA A 23 -4.16 10.03 8.85
C ALA A 23 -3.16 8.94 8.46
N ALA A 24 -2.38 8.46 9.43
CA ALA A 24 -1.43 7.36 9.25
C ALA A 24 -2.06 6.02 9.66
N GLY A 25 -1.89 5.01 8.82
CA GLY A 25 -2.22 3.62 9.09
C GLY A 25 -0.97 2.75 9.29
N PRO A 26 -1.16 1.46 9.61
CA PRO A 26 -0.08 0.49 9.68
C PRO A 26 0.70 0.41 8.37
N GLY A 27 2.00 0.11 8.47
CA GLY A 27 2.83 -0.14 7.30
C GLY A 27 3.05 1.07 6.38
N GLY A 28 2.97 2.30 6.90
CA GLY A 28 3.24 3.50 6.08
C GLY A 28 2.19 3.74 4.99
N ILE A 29 0.95 3.31 5.23
CA ILE A 29 -0.22 3.70 4.46
C ILE A 29 -0.77 5.00 5.06
N TYR A 30 -1.23 5.92 4.22
CA TYR A 30 -1.84 7.18 4.66
C TYR A 30 -3.13 7.44 3.90
N ILE A 31 -4.12 8.07 4.55
CA ILE A 31 -5.36 8.50 3.91
C ILE A 31 -5.66 9.95 4.30
N CYS A 32 -5.99 10.80 3.33
CA CYS A 32 -6.34 12.20 3.59
C CYS A 32 -7.85 12.38 3.82
N ASP A 33 -8.23 13.54 4.34
CA ASP A 33 -9.63 13.91 4.60
C ASP A 33 -10.51 13.83 3.35
N GLU A 34 -10.03 14.29 2.20
CA GLU A 34 -10.78 14.22 0.94
C GLU A 34 -11.07 12.77 0.52
N CYS A 35 -10.08 11.87 0.65
CA CYS A 35 -10.27 10.46 0.33
C CYS A 35 -11.19 9.75 1.32
N VAL A 36 -11.16 10.13 2.61
CA VAL A 36 -12.11 9.62 3.60
C VAL A 36 -13.54 10.00 3.21
N GLU A 37 -13.77 11.26 2.82
CA GLU A 37 -15.10 11.71 2.41
C GLU A 37 -15.57 11.05 1.11
N ALA A 38 -14.67 10.89 0.13
CA ALA A 38 -14.98 10.17 -1.09
C ALA A 38 -15.33 8.70 -0.82
N CYS A 39 -14.61 8.02 0.07
CA CYS A 39 -14.95 6.67 0.51
C CYS A 39 -16.31 6.64 1.23
N ARG A 40 -16.62 7.64 2.07
CA ARG A 40 -17.92 7.75 2.76
C ARG A 40 -19.08 7.82 1.76
N LEU A 41 -18.99 8.71 0.77
CA LEU A 41 -20.01 8.89 -0.27
C LEU A 41 -20.16 7.64 -1.14
N PHE A 42 -19.06 6.97 -1.48
CA PHE A 42 -19.11 5.71 -2.21
C PHE A 42 -19.82 4.62 -1.40
N MET A 43 -19.48 4.48 -0.12
CA MET A 43 -20.06 3.46 0.76
C MET A 43 -21.55 3.72 1.03
N SER A 44 -22.02 4.97 0.99
CA SER A 44 -23.44 5.29 1.07
C SER A 44 -24.19 5.14 -0.26
N GLY A 45 -23.50 4.85 -1.36
CA GLY A 45 -24.07 4.75 -2.70
C GLY A 45 -24.40 6.10 -3.35
N GLU A 46 -23.98 7.20 -2.74
CA GLU A 46 -24.19 8.57 -3.24
C GLU A 46 -23.18 8.96 -4.32
N ALA A 47 -22.08 8.22 -4.45
CA ALA A 47 -21.04 8.46 -5.45
C ALA A 47 -20.42 7.15 -5.96
N ALA A 48 -19.79 7.21 -7.13
CA ALA A 48 -18.75 6.24 -7.48
C ALA A 48 -17.44 6.65 -6.79
N LEU A 49 -16.57 5.69 -6.44
CA LEU A 49 -15.21 6.03 -5.99
C LEU A 49 -14.56 6.95 -7.03
N PRO A 50 -13.84 8.01 -6.62
CA PRO A 50 -12.94 8.70 -7.52
C PRO A 50 -11.87 7.69 -7.96
N ARG A 51 -12.07 7.17 -9.15
CA ARG A 51 -11.03 6.68 -10.04
C ARG A 51 -10.36 7.95 -10.62
N ASP A 52 -9.05 8.15 -10.58
CA ASP A 52 -7.98 7.16 -10.72
C ASP A 52 -6.63 7.62 -10.12
N PHE A 53 -5.78 6.66 -9.75
CA PHE A 53 -4.33 6.88 -9.73
C PHE A 53 -3.88 6.94 -11.19
N GLU A 54 -3.64 8.17 -11.70
CA GLU A 54 -3.22 8.41 -13.10
C GLU A 54 -1.79 8.97 -13.18
N PRO A 55 -0.75 8.15 -12.96
CA PRO A 55 0.64 8.60 -13.05
C PRO A 55 0.99 9.26 -14.38
N MET A 56 0.35 8.81 -15.45
CA MET A 56 0.60 9.31 -16.80
C MET A 56 0.25 10.79 -16.98
N ASN A 57 -0.63 11.34 -16.12
CA ASN A 57 -1.03 12.74 -16.16
C ASN A 57 -0.20 13.63 -15.22
N TRP A 58 0.83 13.08 -14.57
CA TRP A 58 1.66 13.80 -13.61
C TRP A 58 3.01 14.20 -14.23
N PRO A 59 3.60 15.32 -13.80
CA PRO A 59 4.96 15.66 -14.22
C PRO A 59 5.98 14.65 -13.68
N THR A 60 7.05 14.41 -14.43
CA THR A 60 8.11 13.45 -14.10
C THR A 60 8.69 13.69 -12.71
N GLU A 61 8.88 14.95 -12.32
CA GLU A 61 9.42 15.33 -11.02
C GLU A 61 8.54 14.80 -9.88
N ARG A 62 7.21 14.93 -10.03
CA ARG A 62 6.26 14.39 -9.06
C ARG A 62 6.32 12.87 -9.01
N LEU A 63 6.46 12.20 -10.16
CA LEU A 63 6.61 10.75 -10.20
C LEU A 63 7.84 10.30 -9.42
N LEU A 64 8.97 10.97 -9.61
CA LEU A 64 10.21 10.69 -8.87
C LEU A 64 10.04 10.95 -7.36
N GLU A 65 9.34 12.02 -6.97
CA GLU A 65 9.08 12.34 -5.57
C GLU A 65 8.26 11.27 -4.84
N VAL A 66 7.30 10.64 -5.53
CA VAL A 66 6.43 9.61 -4.91
C VAL A 66 7.04 8.21 -4.89
N LEU A 67 8.11 7.93 -5.63
CA LEU A 67 8.71 6.59 -5.69
C LEU A 67 9.16 6.07 -4.32
N ALA A 68 9.90 6.85 -3.55
CA ALA A 68 10.38 6.42 -2.24
C ALA A 68 9.24 6.20 -1.21
N PRO A 69 8.24 7.11 -1.11
CA PRO A 69 7.02 6.84 -0.35
C PRO A 69 6.29 5.55 -0.78
N LEU A 70 6.03 5.37 -2.07
CA LEU A 70 5.31 4.20 -2.60
C LEU A 70 6.08 2.89 -2.33
N ASN A 71 7.39 2.89 -2.54
CA ASN A 71 8.22 1.73 -2.24
C ASN A 71 8.18 1.38 -0.74
N ALA A 72 8.23 2.37 0.14
CA ALA A 72 8.14 2.13 1.58
C ALA A 72 6.79 1.49 1.98
N THR A 73 5.68 1.92 1.38
CA THR A 73 4.37 1.29 1.58
C THR A 73 4.37 -0.16 1.06
N ALA A 74 4.91 -0.40 -0.14
CA ALA A 74 5.00 -1.74 -0.72
C ALA A 74 5.88 -2.69 0.12
N GLU A 75 7.01 -2.21 0.63
CA GLU A 75 7.90 -2.97 1.51
C GLU A 75 7.24 -3.31 2.84
N ALA A 76 6.47 -2.39 3.41
CA ALA A 76 5.77 -2.65 4.65
C ALA A 76 4.65 -3.68 4.48
N HIS A 77 3.88 -3.62 3.38
CA HIS A 77 2.93 -4.68 3.04
C HIS A 77 3.64 -6.03 2.83
N ARG A 78 4.78 -6.04 2.13
CA ARG A 78 5.57 -7.26 1.94
C ARG A 78 6.05 -7.84 3.27
N ARG A 79 6.49 -7.00 4.21
CA ARG A 79 6.88 -7.41 5.57
C ARG A 79 5.70 -8.04 6.30
N HIS A 80 4.54 -7.41 6.28
CA HIS A 80 3.34 -7.94 6.93
C HIS A 80 2.94 -9.30 6.35
N LEU A 81 3.03 -9.47 5.02
CA LEU A 81 2.81 -10.77 4.40
C LEU A 81 3.82 -11.82 4.88
N GLY A 82 5.10 -11.45 5.02
CA GLY A 82 6.13 -12.30 5.60
C GLY A 82 5.78 -12.77 7.01
N GLU A 83 5.38 -11.85 7.89
CA GLU A 83 4.95 -12.16 9.27
C GLU A 83 3.81 -13.19 9.31
N VAL A 84 2.85 -13.07 8.39
CA VAL A 84 1.76 -14.04 8.26
C VAL A 84 2.27 -15.41 7.79
N VAL A 85 3.18 -15.44 6.82
CA VAL A 85 3.80 -16.68 6.34
C VAL A 85 4.63 -17.35 7.44
N ASP A 86 5.41 -16.59 8.20
CA ASP A 86 6.19 -17.08 9.33
C ASP A 86 5.27 -17.73 10.38
N ALA A 87 4.15 -17.06 10.70
CA ALA A 87 3.15 -17.60 11.62
C ALA A 87 2.49 -18.90 11.10
N LEU A 88 2.30 -19.04 9.79
CA LEU A 88 1.81 -20.28 9.18
C LEU A 88 2.86 -21.40 9.25
N ARG A 89 4.12 -21.07 8.97
CA ARG A 89 5.24 -22.01 9.06
C ARG A 89 5.49 -22.49 10.49
N ALA A 90 5.34 -21.61 11.48
CA ALA A 90 5.40 -21.95 12.90
C ALA A 90 4.24 -22.87 13.36
N ARG A 91 3.17 -22.98 12.57
CA ARG A 91 2.05 -23.92 12.77
C ARG A 91 2.16 -25.15 11.85
N ASP A 92 3.35 -25.44 11.34
CA ASP A 92 3.67 -26.57 10.45
C ASP A 92 2.88 -26.61 9.12
N ILE A 93 2.26 -25.49 8.70
CA ILE A 93 1.49 -25.44 7.46
C ILE A 93 2.40 -25.50 6.24
N SER A 94 2.30 -26.56 5.44
CA SER A 94 3.21 -26.82 4.31
C SER A 94 3.30 -25.69 3.29
N TRP A 95 4.47 -25.57 2.64
CA TRP A 95 4.68 -24.65 1.52
C TRP A 95 3.73 -24.89 0.34
N ALA A 96 3.21 -26.11 0.18
CA ALA A 96 2.21 -26.40 -0.84
C ALA A 96 0.88 -25.69 -0.54
N ALA A 97 0.41 -25.77 0.71
CA ALA A 97 -0.81 -25.09 1.15
C ALA A 97 -0.66 -23.56 1.12
N ILE A 98 0.51 -23.04 1.51
CA ILE A 98 0.80 -21.60 1.45
C ILE A 98 0.82 -21.12 -0.01
N GLY A 99 1.52 -21.84 -0.90
CA GLY A 99 1.57 -21.52 -2.33
C GLY A 99 0.18 -21.49 -2.98
N GLU A 100 -0.67 -22.48 -2.67
CA GLU A 100 -2.06 -22.53 -3.16
C GLU A 100 -2.84 -21.26 -2.80
N LYS A 101 -2.76 -20.78 -1.54
CA LYS A 101 -3.48 -19.56 -1.11
C LYS A 101 -2.88 -18.27 -1.64
N LEU A 102 -1.58 -18.27 -1.94
CA LEU A 102 -0.91 -17.16 -2.61
C LEU A 102 -1.10 -17.16 -4.13
N GLY A 103 -1.70 -18.21 -4.71
CA GLY A 103 -1.86 -18.36 -6.16
C GLY A 103 -0.53 -18.60 -6.90
N VAL A 104 0.47 -19.17 -6.24
CA VAL A 104 1.80 -19.47 -6.81
C VAL A 104 2.20 -20.92 -6.57
N SER A 105 3.23 -21.40 -7.27
CA SER A 105 3.76 -22.74 -7.02
C SER A 105 4.35 -22.87 -5.61
N ARG A 106 4.42 -24.10 -5.08
CA ARG A 106 5.14 -24.42 -3.84
C ARG A 106 6.58 -23.87 -3.87
N GLN A 107 7.28 -24.07 -4.98
CA GLN A 107 8.66 -23.63 -5.16
C GLN A 107 8.75 -22.10 -5.06
N THR A 108 7.90 -21.38 -5.78
CA THR A 108 7.84 -19.92 -5.74
C THR A 108 7.52 -19.38 -4.35
N ALA A 109 6.64 -20.06 -3.59
CA ALA A 109 6.35 -19.68 -2.21
C ALA A 109 7.58 -19.85 -1.31
N TRP A 110 8.31 -20.96 -1.44
CA TRP A 110 9.53 -21.19 -0.69
C TRP A 110 10.67 -20.24 -1.09
N GLU A 111 10.91 -20.02 -2.38
CA GLU A 111 11.93 -19.08 -2.85
C GLU A 111 11.68 -17.64 -2.38
N ARG A 112 10.40 -17.27 -2.20
CA ARG A 112 10.00 -15.92 -1.81
C ARG A 112 10.02 -15.69 -0.30
N PHE A 113 9.77 -16.73 0.51
CA PHE A 113 9.50 -16.58 1.96
C PHE A 113 10.20 -17.60 2.85
N GLY A 114 10.90 -18.58 2.29
CA GLY A 114 11.51 -19.69 3.03
C GLY A 114 13.01 -19.57 3.22
#